data_AF-A0A7J5UJW2-F1
#
_entry.id   AF-A0A7J5UJW2-F1
#
_cell.length_a   1.000
_cell.length_b   1.000
_cell.length_c   1.000
_cell.angle_alpha   90.00
_cell.angle_beta   90.00
_cell.angle_gamma   90.00
#
_symmetry.space_group_name_H-M   'P 1'
#
loop_
_entity.id
_entity.type
_entity.pdbx_description
1 polymer ?
#
loop_
_entity_poly.entity_id
_entity_poly.type
_entity_poly.pdbx_seq_one_letter_code
_entity_poly.pdbx_strand_id
1 'polypeptide(L)' 'MTEATKTDYLTRAEAAARCRVPLPTFDKLRREGLIPAPDAEVGKHKLWRADTIEEFLEVGGTRR' A
#
# COMPACT_ATOMS: atom_id res chain seq x y z
N MET A 1 4.61 -23.25 -6.40
CA MET A 1 4.14 -22.89 -5.06
C MET A 1 4.65 -21.47 -4.83
N THR A 2 3.87 -20.41 -5.01
CA THR A 2 2.68 -20.04 -4.22
C THR A 2 1.56 -19.46 -5.07
N GLU A 3 0.37 -20.02 -4.87
CA GLU A 3 -0.91 -19.49 -5.32
C GLU A 3 -1.33 -18.39 -4.33
N ALA A 4 -1.56 -17.17 -4.81
CA ALA A 4 -2.26 -16.13 -4.05
C ALA A 4 -2.89 -15.10 -5.01
N THR A 5 -3.64 -15.57 -6.01
CA THR A 5 -4.59 -14.73 -6.73
C THR A 5 -5.77 -14.42 -5.83
N LYS A 6 -5.57 -13.50 -4.89
CA LYS A 6 -6.66 -12.82 -4.21
C LYS A 6 -6.27 -11.35 -4.15
N THR A 7 -6.80 -10.58 -5.09
CA THR A 7 -6.62 -9.13 -5.14
C THR A 7 -7.40 -8.51 -3.98
N ASP A 8 -6.89 -8.70 -2.77
CA ASP A 8 -7.45 -8.10 -1.57
C ASP A 8 -7.11 -6.60 -1.61
N TYR A 9 -8.16 -5.79 -1.69
CA TYR A 9 -8.05 -4.35 -1.59
C TYR A 9 -7.85 -3.98 -0.11
N LEU A 10 -6.64 -3.56 0.22
CA LEU A 10 -6.23 -3.06 1.51
C LEU A 10 -6.76 -1.65 1.72
N THR A 11 -7.36 -1.44 2.89
CA THR A 11 -7.64 -0.08 3.35
C THR A 11 -6.35 0.66 3.72
N ARG A 12 -6.47 1.98 3.88
CA ARG A 12 -5.36 2.85 4.32
C ARG A 12 -4.63 2.33 5.58
N ALA A 13 -5.37 1.75 6.52
CA ALA A 13 -4.81 1.19 7.75
C ALA A 13 -4.09 -0.15 7.49
N GLU A 14 -4.65 -1.00 6.63
CA GLU A 14 -4.04 -2.28 6.28
C GLU A 14 -2.79 -2.10 5.43
N ALA A 15 -2.81 -1.16 4.47
CA ALA A 15 -1.63 -0.81 3.69
C ALA A 15 -0.50 -0.29 4.61
N ALA A 16 -0.83 0.55 5.58
CA ALA A 16 0.14 1.01 6.59
C ALA A 16 0.71 -0.15 7.43
N ALA A 17 -0.15 -1.07 7.88
CA ALA A 17 0.27 -2.25 8.63
C ALA A 17 1.18 -3.17 7.80
N ARG A 18 0.90 -3.35 6.50
CA ARG A 18 1.74 -4.11 5.56
C ARG A 18 3.10 -3.46 5.35
N CYS A 19 3.12 -2.15 5.20
CA CYS A 19 4.38 -1.38 5.15
C CYS A 19 5.10 -1.31 6.50
N ARG A 20 4.56 -1.89 7.59
CA ARG A 20 5.08 -1.85 8.97
C ARG A 20 5.35 -0.42 9.47
N VAL A 21 4.53 0.53 9.04
CA VAL A 21 4.62 1.92 9.47
C VAL A 21 3.34 2.37 10.16
N PRO A 22 3.41 3.32 11.11
CA PRO A 22 2.23 3.96 11.65
C PRO A 22 1.41 4.66 10.54
N LEU A 23 0.08 4.64 10.67
CA LEU A 23 -0.86 5.39 9.82
C LEU A 23 -0.43 6.85 9.51
N PRO A 24 0.00 7.68 10.48
CA PRO A 24 0.44 9.05 10.19
C PRO A 24 1.71 9.09 9.34
N THR A 25 2.64 8.17 9.54
CA THR A 25 3.84 8.03 8.70
C THR A 25 3.45 7.60 7.29
N PHE A 26 2.53 6.65 7.15
CA PHE A 26 2.02 6.22 5.86
C PHE A 26 1.37 7.36 5.08
N ASP A 27 0.51 8.16 5.72
CA ASP A 27 -0.12 9.30 5.05
C ASP A 27 0.91 10.36 4.64
N LYS A 28 1.96 10.57 5.45
CA LYS A 28 3.07 11.45 5.09
C LYS A 28 3.82 10.92 3.86
N LEU A 29 4.25 9.66 3.86
CA LEU A 29 4.97 9.04 2.74
C LEU A 29 4.12 9.05 1.46
N ARG A 30 2.80 8.84 1.58
CA ARG A 30 1.84 8.95 0.46
C ARG A 30 1.77 10.37 -0.11
N ARG A 31 1.79 11.40 0.76
CA ARG A 31 1.82 12.81 0.30
C ARG A 31 3.15 13.19 -0.33
N GLU A 32 4.24 12.58 0.12
CA GLU A 32 5.58 12.74 -0.46
C GLU A 32 5.76 11.95 -1.78
N GLY A 33 4.75 11.18 -2.22
CA GLY A 33 4.82 10.37 -3.44
C GLY A 33 5.67 9.12 -3.32
N LEU A 34 6.01 8.73 -2.09
CA LEU A 34 6.85 7.57 -1.78
C LEU A 34 6.03 6.27 -1.67
N ILE A 35 4.72 6.38 -1.45
CA ILE A 35 3.79 5.24 -1.50
C ILE A 35 2.99 5.34 -2.81
N PRO A 36 2.71 4.22 -3.50
CA PRO A 36 1.88 4.22 -4.69
C PRO A 36 0.52 4.89 -4.45
N ALA A 37 -0.03 5.48 -5.52
CA ALA A 37 -1.39 6.01 -5.50
C ALA A 37 -2.39 4.88 -5.21
N PRO A 38 -3.55 5.18 -4.60
CA PRO A 38 -4.57 4.17 -4.37
C PRO A 38 -5.09 3.60 -5.70
N ASP A 39 -5.12 2.28 -5.80
CA ASP A 39 -5.67 1.55 -6.95
C ASP A 39 -7.18 1.74 -7.10
N ALA A 40 -7.89 1.99 -6.00
CA ALA A 40 -9.33 2.23 -6.01
C ALA A 40 -9.76 3.26 -4.95
N GLU A 41 -10.86 3.96 -5.22
CA GLU A 41 -11.52 4.84 -4.25
C GLU A 41 -12.99 4.44 -4.11
N VAL A 42 -13.40 4.15 -2.88
CA VAL A 42 -14.79 3.84 -2.51
C VAL A 42 -15.28 4.95 -1.59
N GLY A 43 -15.97 5.94 -2.18
CA GLY A 43 -16.38 7.16 -1.49
C GLY A 43 -15.18 7.95 -0.98
N LYS A 44 -15.02 8.04 0.35
CA LYS A 44 -13.87 8.69 1.01
C LYS A 44 -12.70 7.75 1.30
N HIS A 45 -12.91 6.44 1.10
CA HIS A 45 -11.93 5.41 1.43
C HIS A 45 -11.06 5.15 0.21
N LYS A 46 -9.75 5.26 0.43
CA LYS A 46 -8.73 4.94 -0.54
C LYS A 46 -8.29 3.50 -0.29
N LEU A 47 -8.21 2.72 -1.35
CA LEU A 47 -7.88 1.30 -1.33
C LEU A 47 -6.65 1.04 -2.18
N TRP A 48 -5.79 0.16 -1.70
CA TRP A 48 -4.60 -0.31 -2.39
C TRP A 48 -4.71 -1.79 -2.61
N ARG A 49 -4.23 -2.29 -3.74
CA ARG A 49 -4.11 -3.74 -3.89
C ARG A 49 -2.97 -4.21 -2.99
N ALA A 50 -3.16 -5.36 -2.35
CA ALA A 50 -2.07 -6.01 -1.61
C ALA A 50 -0.84 -6.21 -2.51
N ASP A 51 -1.07 -6.68 -3.74
CA ASP A 51 -0.05 -6.88 -4.76
C ASP A 51 0.76 -5.61 -5.08
N THR A 52 0.11 -4.46 -5.29
CA THR A 52 0.78 -3.17 -5.53
C THR A 52 1.69 -2.76 -4.35
N ILE A 53 1.24 -3.00 -3.12
CA ILE A 53 2.03 -2.70 -1.92
C ILE A 53 3.19 -3.69 -1.77
N GLU A 54 2.96 -4.97 -2.02
CA GLU A 54 3.98 -6.01 -1.95
C GLU A 54 5.05 -5.80 -3.03
N GLU A 55 4.66 -5.53 -4.27
CA GLU A 55 5.58 -5.18 -5.36
C GLU A 55 6.40 -3.93 -5.02
N PHE A 56 5.76 -2.89 -4.47
CA PHE A 56 6.47 -1.69 -4.00
C PHE A 56 7.52 -2.01 -2.91
N LEU A 57 7.18 -2.89 -1.96
CA LEU A 57 8.10 -3.31 -0.92
C LEU A 57 9.23 -4.18 -1.48
N GLU A 58 8.94 -5.07 -2.43
CA GLU A 58 9.90 -5.96 -3.10
C GLU A 58 10.90 -5.20 -3.99
N VAL A 59 10.44 -4.15 -4.69
CA VAL A 59 11.29 -3.23 -5.46
C VAL A 59 12.22 -2.41 -4.54
N GLY A 60 12.04 -2.54 -3.22
CA GLY A 60 12.93 -2.04 -2.20
C GLY A 60 12.51 -0.68 -1.70
N GLY A 61 11.20 -0.45 -1.54
CA GLY A 61 10.57 0.66 -0.82
C GLY A 61 11.47 1.87 -0.66
N THR A 62 11.40 2.80 -1.62
CA THR A 62 12.36 3.91 -1.75
C THR A 62 13.81 3.45 -1.69
N ARG A 63 14.26 2.74 -2.73
CA ARG A 63 15.68 2.54 -3.03
C ARG A 63 16.35 3.91 -3.04
N ARG A 64 17.22 4.15 -2.06
CA ARG A 64 18.25 5.19 -2.13
C ARG A 64 19.60 4.50 -2.16
#